data_AF-A0A537VTK3-F1
#
_entry.id   AF-A0A537VTK3-F1
#
_cell.length_a   1.000
_cell.length_b   1.000
_cell.length_c   1.000
_cell.angle_alpha   90.00
_cell.angle_beta   90.00
_cell.angle_gamma   90.00
#
_symmetry.space_group_name_H-M   'P 1'
#
loop_
_entity.id
_entity.type
_entity.pdbx_description
1 polymer ?
#
loop_
_entity_poly.entity_id
_entity_poly.type
_entity_poly.pdbx_seq_one_letter_code
_entity_poly.pdbx_strand_id
1 'polypeptide(L)'
;MNKPSTPHVGSGPAQIGPAVLGASSFACADVLSKVVLIDGADVLTMSAVRAVIGLAILLGWMQLVPSRADFGRRETWITLGLGVLFAGNVFLVFKAIETVEVPIAILTYFVYPLLTGLAAAASGLERVTWRGSAAAIAAFLGLALMIGAHPTTLAATGILAALGAAVCRVAILLVTRGLLSGADPMRITWYSLLSS
;
A
#
# COMPACT_ATOMS: atom_id res chain seq x y z
N MET A 1 24.44 -18.97 33.22
CA MET A 1 24.25 -17.83 32.30
C MET A 1 23.51 -18.35 31.08
N ASN A 2 22.16 -18.35 31.14
CA ASN A 2 21.31 -18.91 30.08
C ASN A 2 21.19 -17.92 28.92
N LYS A 3 21.66 -18.31 27.73
CA LYS A 3 21.30 -17.63 26.48
C LYS A 3 19.79 -17.77 26.26
N PRO A 4 19.04 -16.68 26.04
CA PRO A 4 17.67 -16.79 25.57
C PRO A 4 17.68 -17.37 24.16
N SER A 5 16.99 -18.49 24.00
CA SER A 5 16.73 -19.15 22.74
C SER A 5 16.01 -18.18 21.79
N THR A 6 16.66 -17.81 20.68
CA THR A 6 16.00 -17.12 19.58
C THR A 6 14.91 -18.02 19.01
N PRO A 7 13.65 -17.58 18.88
CA PRO A 7 12.61 -18.38 18.23
C PRO A 7 13.02 -18.61 16.78
N HIS A 8 13.15 -19.87 16.38
CA HIS A 8 13.26 -20.23 14.97
C HIS A 8 11.98 -19.76 14.25
N VAL A 9 12.10 -18.72 13.44
CA VAL A 9 11.06 -18.27 12.51
C VAL A 9 10.91 -19.39 11.46
N GLY A 10 9.94 -20.26 11.66
CA GLY A 10 9.66 -21.39 10.77
C GLY A 10 9.13 -20.89 9.42
N SER A 11 9.88 -21.16 8.37
CA SER A 11 9.49 -20.97 6.96
C SER A 11 8.43 -22.00 6.57
N GLY A 12 7.18 -21.79 6.96
CA GLY A 12 6.05 -22.66 6.66
C GLY A 12 5.04 -22.04 5.68
N PRO A 13 4.17 -22.85 5.06
CA PRO A 13 3.10 -22.36 4.17
C PRO A 13 2.16 -21.35 4.84
N ALA A 14 2.05 -21.39 6.17
CA ALA A 14 1.30 -20.41 6.98
C ALA A 14 1.83 -18.97 6.85
N GLN A 15 3.09 -18.77 6.48
CA GLN A 15 3.69 -17.44 6.33
C GLN A 15 3.48 -16.85 4.92
N ILE A 16 3.34 -17.71 3.91
CA ILE A 16 3.17 -17.33 2.49
C ILE A 16 1.69 -17.11 2.16
N GLY A 17 0.78 -17.84 2.82
CA GLY A 17 -0.67 -17.76 2.60
C GLY A 17 -1.23 -16.32 2.59
N PRO A 18 -0.96 -15.49 3.61
CA PRO A 18 -1.44 -14.10 3.65
C PRO A 18 -0.90 -13.24 2.50
N ALA A 19 0.35 -13.45 2.09
CA ALA A 19 0.96 -12.70 0.99
C ALA A 19 0.30 -13.05 -0.35
N VAL A 20 0.06 -14.34 -0.62
CA VAL A 20 -0.60 -14.81 -1.84
C VAL A 20 -2.06 -14.35 -1.88
N LEU A 21 -2.77 -14.47 -0.75
CA LEU A 21 -4.14 -13.99 -0.63
C LEU A 21 -4.22 -12.48 -0.87
N GLY A 22 -3.32 -11.70 -0.26
CA GLY A 22 -3.24 -10.26 -0.45
C GLY A 22 -2.94 -9.87 -1.89
N ALA A 23 -1.96 -10.53 -2.53
CA ALA A 23 -1.57 -10.25 -3.91
C ALA A 23 -2.68 -10.61 -4.91
N SER A 24 -3.31 -11.77 -4.76
CA SER A 24 -4.43 -12.20 -5.61
C SER A 24 -5.66 -11.32 -5.44
N SER A 25 -5.99 -10.95 -4.19
CA SER A 25 -7.10 -10.04 -3.90
C SER A 25 -6.84 -8.65 -4.49
N PHE A 26 -5.61 -8.15 -4.39
CA PHE A 26 -5.22 -6.86 -4.97
C PHE A 26 -5.36 -6.88 -6.49
N ALA A 27 -4.78 -7.87 -7.17
CA ALA A 27 -4.88 -8.00 -8.62
C ALA A 27 -6.33 -8.17 -9.12
N CYS A 28 -7.14 -8.97 -8.42
CA CYS A 28 -8.55 -9.15 -8.76
C CYS A 28 -9.34 -7.85 -8.58
N ALA A 29 -9.11 -7.13 -7.48
CA ALA A 29 -9.76 -5.85 -7.22
C ALA A 29 -9.43 -4.82 -8.31
N ASP A 30 -8.19 -4.74 -8.78
CA ASP A 30 -7.79 -3.76 -9.80
C ASP A 30 -8.48 -4.01 -11.15
N VAL A 31 -8.56 -5.27 -11.58
CA VAL A 31 -9.23 -5.67 -12.83
C VAL A 31 -10.74 -5.42 -12.74
N LEU A 32 -11.38 -5.84 -11.64
CA LEU A 32 -12.81 -5.62 -11.43
C LEU A 32 -13.14 -4.13 -11.31
N SER A 33 -12.26 -3.34 -10.70
CA SER A 33 -12.44 -1.89 -10.60
C SER A 33 -12.52 -1.24 -11.97
N LYS A 34 -11.68 -1.66 -12.94
CA LYS A 34 -11.76 -1.15 -14.30
C LYS A 34 -13.09 -1.49 -14.98
N VAL A 35 -13.64 -2.68 -14.76
CA VAL A 35 -14.94 -3.08 -15.31
C VAL A 35 -16.04 -2.14 -14.81
N VAL A 36 -16.05 -1.87 -13.50
CA VAL A 36 -17.03 -0.99 -12.85
C VAL A 36 -16.88 0.47 -13.32
N LEU A 37 -15.64 0.95 -13.52
CA LEU A 37 -15.37 2.29 -14.06
C LEU A 37 -15.83 2.43 -15.52
N ILE A 38 -15.68 1.38 -16.35
CA ILE A 38 -16.16 1.38 -17.73
C ILE A 38 -17.70 1.40 -17.77
N ASP A 39 -18.36 0.78 -16.79
CA ASP A 39 -19.83 0.81 -16.63
C ASP A 39 -20.35 2.18 -16.16
N GLY A 40 -19.46 3.16 -15.96
CA GLY A 40 -19.79 4.55 -15.63
C GLY A 40 -19.83 4.85 -14.13
N ALA A 41 -19.33 3.95 -13.28
CA ALA A 41 -19.19 4.25 -11.86
C ALA A 41 -18.15 5.35 -11.62
N ASP A 42 -18.40 6.15 -10.58
CA ASP A 42 -17.51 7.22 -10.17
C ASP A 42 -16.44 6.74 -9.16
N VAL A 43 -15.21 7.23 -9.32
CA VAL A 43 -14.04 6.85 -8.50
C VAL A 43 -14.24 7.17 -7.03
N LEU A 44 -14.87 8.30 -6.70
CA LEU A 44 -15.13 8.67 -5.31
C LEU A 44 -16.15 7.72 -4.68
N THR A 45 -17.20 7.39 -5.42
CA THR A 45 -18.22 6.43 -4.97
C THR A 45 -17.61 5.05 -4.71
N MET A 46 -16.77 4.55 -5.62
CA MET A 46 -16.08 3.27 -5.43
C MET A 46 -15.16 3.27 -4.21
N SER A 47 -14.42 4.37 -4.01
CA SER A 47 -13.53 4.53 -2.85
C SER A 47 -14.32 4.53 -1.54
N ALA A 48 -15.43 5.28 -1.49
CA ALA A 48 -16.29 5.36 -0.32
C ALA A 48 -16.95 4.01 0.01
N VAL A 49 -17.50 3.31 -0.99
CA VAL A 49 -18.11 1.99 -0.81
C VAL A 49 -17.07 1.00 -0.28
N ARG A 50 -15.85 0.99 -0.84
CA ARG A 50 -14.75 0.17 -0.34
C ARG A 50 -14.44 0.46 1.12
N ALA A 51 -14.34 1.74 1.51
CA ALA A 51 -14.05 2.13 2.88
C ALA A 51 -15.14 1.63 3.85
N VAL A 52 -16.43 1.83 3.51
CA VAL A 52 -17.56 1.37 4.31
C VAL A 52 -17.58 -0.15 4.46
N ILE A 53 -17.39 -0.89 3.37
CA ILE A 53 -17.35 -2.36 3.41
C ILE A 53 -16.15 -2.85 4.22
N GLY A 54 -14.96 -2.28 4.00
CA GLY A 54 -13.75 -2.63 4.74
C GLY A 54 -13.89 -2.39 6.24
N LEU A 55 -14.48 -1.26 6.62
CA LEU A 55 -14.77 -0.92 8.00
C LEU A 55 -15.78 -1.90 8.63
N ALA A 56 -16.85 -2.24 7.92
CA ALA A 56 -17.86 -3.20 8.40
C ALA A 56 -17.27 -4.60 8.60
N ILE A 57 -16.43 -5.07 7.67
CA ILE A 57 -15.75 -6.36 7.77
C ILE A 57 -14.80 -6.37 8.98
N LEU A 58 -13.98 -5.33 9.14
CA LEU A 58 -13.04 -5.27 10.26
C LEU A 58 -13.77 -5.13 11.61
N LEU A 59 -14.87 -4.38 11.67
CA LEU A 59 -15.76 -4.32 12.82
C LEU A 59 -16.28 -5.70 13.22
N GLY A 60 -16.77 -6.47 12.26
CA GLY A 60 -17.22 -7.85 12.49
C GLY A 60 -16.08 -8.75 12.99
N TRP A 61 -14.87 -8.59 12.43
CA TRP A 61 -13.70 -9.36 12.85
C TRP A 61 -13.25 -9.03 14.28
N MET A 62 -13.24 -7.76 14.67
CA MET A 62 -12.82 -7.34 16.01
C MET A 62 -13.78 -7.81 17.10
N GLN A 63 -15.05 -8.05 16.77
CA GLN A 63 -16.01 -8.68 17.69
C GLN A 63 -15.66 -10.16 17.96
N LEU A 64 -15.05 -10.84 16.99
CA LEU A 64 -14.63 -12.25 17.11
C LEU A 64 -13.24 -12.39 17.74
N VAL A 65 -12.34 -11.43 17.50
CA VAL A 65 -10.94 -11.46 17.96
C VAL A 65 -10.61 -10.17 18.73
N PRO A 66 -10.77 -10.17 20.07
CA PRO A 66 -10.50 -9.00 20.89
C PRO A 66 -8.99 -8.67 20.92
N SER A 67 -8.64 -7.45 20.55
CA SER A 67 -7.29 -6.91 20.75
C SER A 67 -7.12 -6.39 22.19
N ARG A 68 -6.15 -6.95 22.91
CA ARG A 68 -5.81 -6.59 24.30
C ARG A 68 -4.66 -5.59 24.46
N ALA A 69 -4.12 -5.07 23.36
CA ALA A 69 -2.98 -4.16 23.42
C ALA A 69 -3.42 -2.71 23.67
N ASP A 70 -2.75 -2.03 24.60
CA ASP A 70 -2.94 -0.60 24.80
C ASP A 70 -2.46 0.17 23.56
N PHE A 71 -3.29 1.10 23.11
CA PHE A 71 -2.99 1.96 21.96
C PHE A 71 -2.98 3.40 22.45
N GLY A 72 -1.80 4.00 22.47
CA GLY A 72 -1.64 5.35 23.00
C GLY A 72 -2.27 6.41 22.11
N ARG A 73 -2.42 7.60 22.69
CA ARG A 73 -3.06 8.75 22.01
C ARG A 73 -2.21 9.24 20.84
N ARG A 74 -0.88 9.12 20.92
CA ARG A 74 0.05 9.50 19.84
C ARG A 74 -0.06 8.54 18.66
N GLU A 75 -0.07 7.24 18.92
CA GLU A 75 -0.24 6.19 17.92
C GLU A 75 -1.58 6.37 17.20
N THR A 76 -2.65 6.65 17.95
CA THR A 76 -3.98 6.93 17.37
C THR A 76 -3.94 8.07 16.36
N TRP A 77 -3.37 9.23 16.71
CA TRP A 77 -3.27 10.37 15.79
C TRP A 77 -2.43 10.08 14.55
N ILE A 78 -1.29 9.38 14.71
CA ILE A 78 -0.45 8.96 13.58
C ILE A 78 -1.25 8.04 12.66
N THR A 79 -1.99 7.10 13.23
CA THR A 79 -2.75 6.10 12.49
C THR A 79 -3.96 6.71 11.75
N LEU A 80 -4.62 7.71 12.35
CA LEU A 80 -5.65 8.50 11.66
C LEU A 80 -5.06 9.26 10.46
N GLY A 81 -3.86 9.84 10.63
CA GLY A 81 -3.14 10.45 9.51
C GLY A 81 -2.80 9.44 8.40
N LEU A 82 -2.40 8.21 8.79
CA LEU A 82 -2.15 7.12 7.84
C LEU A 82 -3.40 6.72 7.07
N GLY A 83 -4.57 6.73 7.70
CA GLY A 83 -5.83 6.42 7.02
C GLY A 83 -6.22 7.45 5.97
N VAL A 84 -6.06 8.76 6.25
CA VAL A 84 -6.25 9.81 5.23
C VAL A 84 -5.29 9.62 4.06
N LEU A 85 -4.03 9.28 4.35
CA LEU A 85 -3.04 9.01 3.33
C LEU A 85 -3.36 7.74 2.52
N PHE A 86 -3.96 6.73 3.18
CA PHE A 86 -4.44 5.51 2.55
C PHE A 86 -5.67 5.77 1.66
N ALA A 87 -6.59 6.63 2.07
CA ALA A 87 -7.70 7.09 1.23
C ALA A 87 -7.18 7.76 -0.05
N GLY A 88 -6.23 8.68 0.11
CA GLY A 88 -5.55 9.32 -1.02
C GLY A 88 -4.86 8.32 -1.93
N ASN A 89 -4.16 7.32 -1.36
CA ASN A 89 -3.54 6.23 -2.11
C ASN A 89 -4.58 5.46 -2.96
N VAL A 90 -5.69 5.02 -2.36
CA VAL A 90 -6.74 4.26 -3.06
C VAL A 90 -7.40 5.11 -4.16
N PHE A 91 -7.79 6.34 -3.83
CA PHE A 91 -8.41 7.27 -4.77
C PHE A 91 -7.51 7.49 -6.01
N LEU A 92 -6.22 7.76 -5.79
CA LEU A 92 -5.26 7.99 -6.86
C LEU A 92 -5.02 6.75 -7.72
N VAL A 93 -5.00 5.54 -7.13
CA VAL A 93 -4.93 4.29 -7.90
C VAL A 93 -6.17 4.13 -8.78
N PHE A 94 -7.37 4.33 -8.24
CA PHE A 94 -8.60 4.23 -9.02
C PHE A 94 -8.67 5.31 -10.11
N LYS A 95 -8.22 6.53 -9.84
CA LYS A 95 -8.12 7.59 -10.85
C LYS A 95 -7.12 7.25 -11.96
N ALA A 96 -6.01 6.59 -11.63
CA ALA A 96 -5.09 6.07 -12.63
C ALA A 96 -5.76 4.97 -13.48
N ILE A 97 -6.43 4.01 -12.84
CA ILE A 97 -7.14 2.94 -13.53
C ILE A 97 -8.28 3.48 -14.41
N GLU A 98 -8.94 4.56 -14.03
CA GLU A 98 -9.97 5.20 -14.85
C GLU A 98 -9.38 5.72 -16.16
N THR A 99 -8.24 6.40 -16.08
CA THR A 99 -7.63 7.18 -17.17
C THR A 99 -6.71 6.38 -18.09
N VAL A 100 -6.09 5.31 -17.62
CA VAL A 100 -5.21 4.42 -18.41
C VAL A 100 -5.61 2.95 -18.28
N GLU A 101 -4.94 2.08 -19.02
CA GLU A 101 -5.10 0.63 -18.85
C GLU A 101 -4.57 0.17 -17.49
N VAL A 102 -5.22 -0.87 -16.92
CA VAL A 102 -4.85 -1.44 -15.61
C VAL A 102 -3.35 -1.78 -15.52
N PRO A 103 -2.73 -2.45 -16.50
CA PRO A 103 -1.31 -2.79 -16.41
C PRO A 103 -0.43 -1.55 -16.32
N ILE A 104 -0.75 -0.48 -17.06
CA ILE A 104 0.01 0.78 -17.03
C ILE A 104 -0.12 1.42 -15.64
N ALA A 105 -1.34 1.56 -15.12
CA ALA A 105 -1.57 2.13 -13.79
C ALA A 105 -0.82 1.37 -12.69
N ILE A 106 -0.94 0.04 -12.66
CA ILE A 106 -0.39 -0.80 -11.58
C ILE A 106 1.13 -0.92 -11.67
N LEU A 107 1.70 -1.06 -12.88
CA LEU A 107 3.16 -1.09 -13.04
C LEU A 107 3.80 0.26 -12.71
N THR A 108 3.17 1.39 -13.08
CA THR A 108 3.62 2.72 -12.65
C THR A 108 3.52 2.86 -11.13
N TYR A 109 2.44 2.38 -10.53
CA TYR A 109 2.29 2.38 -9.08
C TYR A 109 3.36 1.53 -8.37
N PHE A 110 3.79 0.42 -8.97
CA PHE A 110 4.90 -0.42 -8.49
C PHE A 110 6.30 0.22 -8.55
N VAL A 111 6.38 1.53 -8.79
CA VAL A 111 7.55 2.33 -8.45
C VAL A 111 7.69 2.51 -6.93
N TYR A 112 6.61 2.34 -6.17
CA TYR A 112 6.62 2.51 -4.71
C TYR A 112 7.68 1.66 -3.96
N PRO A 113 7.96 0.37 -4.28
CA PRO A 113 8.96 -0.42 -3.56
C PRO A 113 10.36 0.17 -3.73
N LEU A 114 10.67 0.69 -4.93
CA LEU A 114 11.92 1.38 -5.20
C LEU A 114 12.04 2.67 -4.39
N LEU A 115 10.99 3.50 -4.41
CA LEU A 115 10.96 4.74 -3.63
C LEU A 115 11.06 4.45 -2.13
N THR A 116 10.42 3.36 -1.68
CA THR A 116 10.49 2.91 -0.29
C THR A 116 11.91 2.50 0.08
N GLY A 117 12.62 1.78 -0.78
CA GLY A 117 14.02 1.41 -0.55
C GLY A 117 14.93 2.63 -0.47
N LEU A 118 14.79 3.58 -1.40
CA LEU A 118 15.57 4.83 -1.40
C LEU A 118 15.27 5.68 -0.16
N ALA A 119 14.00 5.84 0.19
CA ALA A 119 13.59 6.64 1.33
C ALA A 119 13.93 5.98 2.67
N ALA A 120 13.89 4.65 2.76
CA ALA A 120 14.38 3.91 3.93
C ALA A 120 15.88 4.10 4.12
N ALA A 121 16.65 4.04 3.02
CA ALA A 121 18.07 4.37 3.02
C ALA A 121 18.35 5.82 3.47
N ALA A 122 17.62 6.78 2.91
CA ALA A 122 17.76 8.20 3.26
C ALA A 122 17.37 8.49 4.71
N SER A 123 16.38 7.77 5.24
CA SER A 123 15.91 7.92 6.62
C SER A 123 16.77 7.15 7.64
N GLY A 124 17.84 6.48 7.20
CA GLY A 124 18.73 5.69 8.06
C GLY A 124 18.12 4.39 8.58
N LEU A 125 16.95 3.98 8.09
CA LEU A 125 16.30 2.70 8.40
C LEU A 125 17.05 1.52 7.77
N GLU A 126 17.81 1.76 6.70
CA GLU A 126 18.56 0.75 5.95
C GLU A 126 19.91 1.33 5.45
N ARG A 127 20.94 0.49 5.24
CA ARG A 127 22.19 0.93 4.61
C ARG A 127 22.07 0.83 3.08
N VAL A 128 22.44 1.89 2.36
CA VAL A 128 22.55 1.86 0.89
C VAL A 128 23.63 0.86 0.49
N THR A 129 23.22 -0.21 -0.20
CA THR A 129 24.17 -1.14 -0.82
C THR A 129 24.30 -0.83 -2.31
N TRP A 130 25.50 -1.02 -2.87
CA TRP A 130 25.75 -0.84 -4.31
C TRP A 130 24.78 -1.63 -5.19
N ARG A 131 24.40 -2.84 -4.75
CA ARG A 131 23.38 -3.67 -5.39
C ARG A 131 21.99 -3.02 -5.39
N GLY A 132 21.61 -2.35 -4.30
CA GLY A 132 20.36 -1.59 -4.20
C GLY A 132 20.30 -0.42 -5.18
N SER A 133 21.41 0.32 -5.32
CA SER A 133 21.50 1.42 -6.30
C SER A 133 21.39 0.92 -7.74
N ALA A 134 22.07 -0.18 -8.08
CA ALA A 134 21.98 -0.78 -9.40
C ALA A 134 20.55 -1.28 -9.72
N ALA A 135 19.89 -1.94 -8.74
CA ALA A 135 18.50 -2.35 -8.87
C ALA A 135 17.55 -1.16 -9.06
N ALA A 136 17.80 -0.05 -8.36
CA ALA A 136 17.02 1.17 -8.52
C ALA A 136 17.13 1.75 -9.94
N ILE A 137 18.35 1.84 -10.49
CA ILE A 137 18.57 2.32 -11.86
C ILE A 137 17.86 1.41 -12.87
N ALA A 138 17.99 0.09 -12.73
CA ALA A 138 17.33 -0.87 -13.62
C ALA A 138 15.79 -0.73 -13.60
N ALA A 139 15.20 -0.52 -12.42
CA ALA A 139 13.76 -0.32 -12.28
C ALA A 139 13.29 1.04 -12.84
N PHE A 140 14.07 2.11 -12.68
CA PHE A 140 13.77 3.40 -13.34
C PHE A 140 13.83 3.30 -14.87
N LEU A 141 14.79 2.53 -15.41
CA LEU A 141 14.87 2.26 -16.84
C LEU A 141 13.66 1.46 -17.33
N GLY A 142 13.25 0.41 -16.59
CA GLY A 142 12.05 -0.36 -16.90
C GLY A 142 10.78 0.50 -16.89
N LEU A 143 10.65 1.41 -15.92
CA LEU A 143 9.56 2.38 -15.86
C LEU A 143 9.57 3.34 -17.05
N ALA A 144 10.73 3.90 -17.40
CA ALA A 144 10.86 4.82 -18.52
C ALA A 144 10.49 4.16 -19.86
N LEU A 145 10.89 2.90 -20.07
CA LEU A 145 10.50 2.11 -21.24
C LEU A 145 9.00 1.88 -21.32
N MET A 146 8.36 1.61 -20.17
CA MET A 146 6.91 1.38 -20.11
C MET A 146 6.11 2.66 -20.40
N ILE A 147 6.55 3.81 -19.84
CA ILE A 147 5.87 5.11 -20.03
C ILE A 147 6.06 5.66 -21.45
N GLY A 148 7.26 5.52 -22.02
CA GLY A 148 7.59 6.04 -23.35
C GLY A 148 6.77 5.45 -24.50
N ALA A 149 6.07 4.33 -24.28
CA ALA A 149 5.26 3.66 -25.29
C ALA A 149 3.86 4.28 -25.51
N HIS A 150 3.38 5.18 -24.64
CA HIS A 150 1.99 5.69 -24.69
C HIS A 150 1.86 7.22 -24.52
N PRO A 151 2.28 8.02 -25.52
CA PRO A 151 2.22 9.48 -25.45
C PRO A 151 0.82 10.02 -25.79
N THR A 152 -0.08 10.06 -24.81
CA THR A 152 -1.34 10.82 -24.88
C THR A 152 -1.56 11.65 -23.62
N THR A 153 -2.31 12.76 -23.70
CA THR A 153 -2.56 13.66 -22.56
C THR A 153 -3.35 12.97 -21.44
N LEU A 154 -4.30 12.10 -21.78
CA LEU A 154 -5.00 11.25 -20.80
C LEU A 154 -4.03 10.29 -20.10
N ALA A 155 -3.06 9.73 -20.82
CA ALA A 155 -2.04 8.86 -20.22
C ALA A 155 -1.17 9.59 -19.19
N ALA A 156 -0.83 10.86 -19.43
CA ALA A 156 -0.07 11.66 -18.47
C ALA A 156 -0.80 11.83 -17.13
N THR A 157 -2.12 12.06 -17.15
CA THR A 157 -2.91 12.20 -15.92
C THR A 157 -2.94 10.91 -15.10
N GLY A 158 -3.11 9.75 -15.75
CA GLY A 158 -3.10 8.46 -15.08
C GLY A 158 -1.73 8.09 -14.50
N ILE A 159 -0.66 8.39 -15.23
CA ILE A 159 0.72 8.19 -14.75
C ILE A 159 0.99 9.05 -13.51
N LEU A 160 0.63 10.35 -13.54
CA LEU A 160 0.80 11.24 -12.40
C LEU A 160 -0.02 10.77 -11.19
N ALA A 161 -1.25 10.29 -11.40
CA ALA A 161 -2.08 9.73 -10.34
C ALA A 161 -1.42 8.47 -9.74
N ALA A 162 -0.93 7.55 -10.55
CA ALA A 162 -0.25 6.35 -10.08
C ALA A 162 1.05 6.65 -9.32
N LEU A 163 1.82 7.65 -9.76
CA LEU A 163 3.02 8.13 -9.05
C LEU A 163 2.65 8.79 -7.71
N GLY A 164 1.59 9.62 -7.69
CA GLY A 164 1.07 10.20 -6.45
C GLY A 164 0.65 9.11 -5.45
N ALA A 165 -0.06 8.08 -5.93
CA ALA A 165 -0.41 6.92 -5.12
C ALA A 165 0.84 6.22 -4.58
N ALA A 166 1.87 6.03 -5.41
CA ALA A 166 3.13 5.39 -5.00
C ALA A 166 3.80 6.17 -3.86
N VAL A 167 3.82 7.51 -3.92
CA VAL A 167 4.35 8.36 -2.84
C VAL A 167 3.55 8.20 -1.56
N CYS A 168 2.21 8.21 -1.62
CA CYS A 168 1.36 7.93 -0.46
C CYS A 168 1.69 6.56 0.14
N ARG A 169 1.86 5.53 -0.69
CA ARG A 169 2.21 4.17 -0.26
C ARG A 169 3.56 4.12 0.46
N VAL A 170 4.57 4.82 -0.07
CA VAL A 170 5.91 4.92 0.54
C VAL A 170 5.81 5.54 1.93
N ALA A 171 5.11 6.67 2.06
CA ALA A 171 4.94 7.34 3.33
C ALA A 171 4.19 6.46 4.34
N ILE A 172 3.13 5.74 3.92
CA ILE A 172 2.43 4.76 4.78
C ILE A 172 3.40 3.69 5.29
N LEU A 173 4.18 3.07 4.40
CA LEU A 173 5.11 1.99 4.76
C LEU A 173 6.21 2.46 5.72
N LEU A 174 6.80 3.63 5.47
CA LEU A 174 7.89 4.15 6.30
C LEU A 174 7.41 4.62 7.67
N VAL A 175 6.28 5.33 7.72
CA VAL A 175 5.69 5.78 8.99
C VAL A 175 5.27 4.58 9.83
N THR A 176 4.64 3.57 9.22
CA THR A 176 4.27 2.34 9.93
C THR A 176 5.50 1.61 10.47
N ARG A 177 6.54 1.43 9.65
CA ARG A 177 7.79 0.77 10.08
C ARG A 177 8.54 1.56 11.16
N GLY A 178 8.63 2.88 11.01
CA GLY A 178 9.43 3.74 11.87
C GLY A 178 8.76 4.12 13.18
N LEU A 179 7.43 4.33 13.18
CA LEU A 179 6.70 4.86 14.33
C LEU A 179 5.71 3.87 14.96
N LEU A 180 5.33 2.80 14.26
CA LEU A 180 4.28 1.87 14.70
C LEU A 180 4.71 0.39 14.70
N SER A 181 6.00 0.08 14.52
CA SER A 181 6.48 -1.32 14.45
C SER A 181 6.27 -2.15 15.72
N GLY A 182 6.11 -1.50 16.87
CA GLY A 182 5.76 -2.14 18.15
C GLY A 182 4.28 -2.10 18.50
N ALA A 183 3.44 -1.44 17.70
CA ALA A 183 2.02 -1.29 17.96
C ALA A 183 1.20 -2.44 17.34
N ASP A 184 0.05 -2.76 17.92
CA ASP A 184 -0.79 -3.87 17.46
C ASP A 184 -1.32 -3.63 16.02
N PRO A 185 -0.97 -4.49 15.04
CA PRO A 185 -1.39 -4.37 13.65
C PRO A 185 -2.91 -4.29 13.46
N MET A 186 -3.68 -4.95 14.33
CA MET A 186 -5.14 -4.92 14.27
C MET A 186 -5.67 -3.50 14.52
N ARG A 187 -5.13 -2.82 15.53
CA ARG A 187 -5.51 -1.45 15.89
C ARG A 187 -4.98 -0.42 14.91
N ILE A 188 -3.78 -0.65 14.35
CA ILE A 188 -3.26 0.18 13.25
C ILE A 188 -4.26 0.16 12.08
N THR A 189 -4.71 -1.04 11.69
CA THR A 189 -5.66 -1.20 10.59
C THR A 189 -7.01 -0.57 10.91
N TRP A 190 -7.50 -0.75 12.14
CA TRP A 190 -8.76 -0.17 12.62
C TRP A 190 -8.82 1.34 12.50
N TYR A 191 -7.86 2.05 13.11
CA TYR A 191 -7.86 3.50 13.08
C TYR A 191 -7.56 4.05 11.68
N SER A 192 -6.76 3.33 10.88
CA SER A 192 -6.52 3.72 9.49
C SER A 192 -7.80 3.64 8.67
N LEU A 193 -8.56 2.53 8.76
CA LEU A 193 -9.82 2.37 8.04
C LEU A 193 -10.91 3.34 8.49
N LEU A 194 -10.93 3.71 9.77
CA LEU A 194 -11.91 4.66 10.30
C LEU A 194 -11.75 6.06 9.68
N SER A 195 -10.52 6.46 9.38
CA SER A 195 -10.20 7.77 8.78
C SER A 195 -10.05 7.76 7.26
N SER A 196 -10.18 6.60 6.62
CA SER A 196 -9.98 6.44 5.18
C SER A 196 -11.25 6.55 4.37
#